data_AF-A0A0R3M148-F1
#
_entry.id   AF-A0A0R3M148-F1
#
_cell.length_a   1.000
_cell.length_b   1.000
_cell.length_c   1.000
_cell.angle_alpha   90.00
_cell.angle_beta   90.00
_cell.angle_gamma   90.00
#
_symmetry.space_group_name_H-M   'P 1'
#
loop_
_entity.id
_entity.type
_entity.pdbx_description
1 polymer ?
#
loop_
_entity_poly.entity_id
_entity_poly.type
_entity_poly.pdbx_seq_one_letter_code
_entity_poly.pdbx_strand_id
1 'polypeptide(L)' 'MELDLHLIIETEDGHRIALSGDGQAAPRPGEPVLDIFANVRLSTASKEYGWVNERQIWGVGTASLATGKVLAEGFMQ' A
#
# COMPACT_ATOMS: atom_id res chain seq x y z
N MET A 1 -8.71 -7.38 -10.96
CA MET A 1 -9.57 -7.19 -9.78
C MET A 1 -9.33 -5.77 -9.33
N GLU A 2 -10.36 -4.95 -9.26
CA GLU A 2 -10.21 -3.58 -8.78
C GLU A 2 -9.89 -3.59 -7.28
N LEU A 3 -8.99 -2.71 -6.87
CA LEU A 3 -8.59 -2.54 -5.47
C LEU A 3 -9.07 -1.18 -4.97
N ASP A 4 -9.64 -1.20 -3.78
CA ASP A 4 -9.92 -0.02 -2.96
C ASP A 4 -9.21 -0.24 -1.61
N LEU A 5 -8.17 0.54 -1.36
CA LEU A 5 -7.20 0.31 -0.30
C LEU A 5 -7.39 1.31 0.82
N HIS A 6 -7.57 0.80 2.04
CA HIS A 6 -7.60 1.59 3.26
C HIS A 6 -6.82 0.88 4.36
N LEU A 7 -5.68 1.45 4.77
CA LEU A 7 -4.83 0.90 5.81
C LEU A 7 -4.37 1.99 6.78
N ILE A 8 -3.94 1.56 7.97
CA ILE A 8 -3.19 2.41 8.91
C ILE A 8 -1.82 1.77 9.12
N ILE A 9 -0.77 2.57 8.92
CA ILE A 9 0.59 2.25 9.28
C ILE A 9 0.84 2.85 10.65
N GLU A 10 1.29 2.04 11.60
CA GLU A 10 1.78 2.49 12.90
C GLU A 10 3.30 2.36 12.91
N THR A 11 3.97 3.49 13.10
CA THR A 11 5.43 3.55 13.18
C THR A 11 5.90 3.09 14.56
N GLU A 12 7.17 2.67 14.67
CA GLU A 12 7.73 2.18 15.95
C GLU A 12 7.74 3.27 17.04
N ASP A 13 7.84 4.54 16.66
CA ASP A 13 7.76 5.73 17.52
C ASP A 13 6.30 6.19 17.81
N GLY A 14 5.29 5.44 17.35
CA GLY A 14 3.90 5.60 17.75
C GLY A 14 3.06 6.56 16.92
N HIS A 15 3.55 7.00 15.75
CA HIS A 15 2.76 7.80 14.81
C HIS A 15 1.86 6.92 13.95
N ARG A 16 0.69 7.46 13.61
CA ARG A 16 -0.27 6.81 12.71
C ARG A 16 -0.27 7.54 11.37
N ILE A 17 -0.12 6.77 10.30
CA ILE A 17 -0.18 7.24 8.92
C ILE A 17 -1.26 6.45 8.21
N ALA A 18 -2.30 7.13 7.75
CA ALA A 18 -3.35 6.51 6.96
C ALA A 18 -2.89 6.38 5.51
N LEU A 19 -3.11 5.20 4.94
CA LEU A 19 -2.95 4.91 3.53
C LEU A 19 -4.33 4.82 2.90
N SER A 20 -4.52 5.56 1.81
CA SER A 20 -5.62 5.32 0.88
C SER A 20 -5.09 5.12 -0.54
N GLY A 21 -5.80 4.37 -1.35
CA GLY A 21 -5.40 4.16 -2.73
C GLY A 21 -6.35 3.30 -3.54
N ASP A 22 -6.10 3.27 -4.83
CA ASP A 22 -6.82 2.46 -5.81
C ASP A 22 -5.83 1.68 -6.67
N GLY A 23 -6.31 0.64 -7.33
CA GLY A 23 -5.42 -0.14 -8.20
C GLY A 23 -6.04 -1.36 -8.83
N GLN A 24 -5.16 -2.24 -9.31
CA GLN A 24 -5.51 -3.52 -9.91
C GLN A 24 -4.69 -4.64 -9.29
N ALA A 25 -5.37 -5.75 -9.01
CA ALA A 25 -4.76 -7.03 -8.74
C ALA A 25 -5.03 -8.03 -9.87
N ALA A 26 -4.01 -8.78 -10.27
CA ALA A 26 -4.10 -9.81 -11.30
C ALA A 26 -3.60 -11.16 -10.76
N PRO A 27 -4.35 -12.27 -10.91
CA PRO A 27 -3.88 -13.57 -10.50
C PRO A 27 -2.76 -14.08 -11.40
N ARG A 28 -1.76 -14.73 -10.79
CA ARG A 28 -0.74 -15.47 -11.54
C ARG A 28 -1.27 -16.84 -11.97
N PRO A 29 -1.14 -17.22 -13.24
CA PRO A 29 -1.62 -18.52 -13.71
C PRO A 29 -0.99 -19.69 -12.95
N GLY A 30 -1.81 -20.55 -12.35
CA GLY A 30 -1.35 -21.75 -11.64
C GLY A 30 -0.75 -21.51 -10.25
N GLU A 31 -0.73 -20.28 -9.75
CA GLU A 31 -0.17 -19.92 -8.45
C GLU A 31 -1.22 -19.26 -7.55
N PRO A 32 -1.19 -19.49 -6.22
CA PRO A 32 -2.05 -18.78 -5.28
C PRO A 32 -1.48 -17.39 -4.96
N VAL A 33 -1.15 -16.60 -5.99
CA VAL A 33 -0.51 -15.29 -5.89
C VAL A 33 -1.25 -14.27 -6.77
N LEU A 34 -1.43 -13.05 -6.25
CA LEU A 34 -1.89 -11.89 -6.99
C LEU A 34 -0.73 -10.91 -7.18
N ASP A 35 -0.51 -10.42 -8.39
CA ASP A 35 0.30 -9.22 -8.65
C ASP A 35 -0.55 -7.97 -8.38
N ILE A 36 0.02 -6.96 -7.71
CA ILE A 36 -0.65 -5.73 -7.28
C ILE A 36 0.04 -4.53 -7.90
N PHE A 37 -0.76 -3.60 -8.42
CA PHE A 37 -0.35 -2.30 -8.95
C PHE A 37 -1.31 -1.23 -8.42
N ALA A 38 -0.83 -0.23 -7.69
CA ALA A 38 -1.68 0.71 -6.96
C ALA A 38 -1.15 2.15 -6.99
N ASN A 39 -2.07 3.11 -7.07
CA ASN A 39 -1.80 4.50 -6.75
C ASN A 39 -2.12 4.73 -5.28
N VAL A 40 -1.17 5.26 -4.53
CA VAL A 40 -1.26 5.40 -3.08
C VAL A 40 -1.05 6.85 -2.66
N ARG A 41 -1.86 7.28 -1.69
CA ARG A 41 -1.68 8.51 -0.92
C ARG A 41 -1.52 8.16 0.55
N LEU A 42 -0.65 8.91 1.22
CA LEU A 42 -0.48 8.86 2.66
C LEU A 42 -1.02 10.14 3.28
N SER A 43 -1.59 10.00 4.47
CA SER A 43 -2.04 11.15 5.27
C SER A 43 -1.76 10.94 6.75
N THR A 44 -1.33 11.99 7.44
CA THR A 44 -1.05 11.96 8.87
C THR A 44 -1.25 13.33 9.51
N ALA A 45 -1.59 13.32 10.81
CA ALA A 45 -1.58 14.50 11.67
C ALA A 45 -0.22 14.72 12.35
N SER A 46 0.73 13.78 12.22
CA SER A 46 2.07 13.94 12.77
C SER A 46 2.83 15.04 12.04
N LYS A 47 3.40 16.00 12.77
CA LYS A 47 4.27 17.03 12.19
C LYS A 47 5.59 16.44 11.68
N GLU A 48 6.11 15.43 12.39
CA GLU A 48 7.38 14.78 12.05
C GLU A 48 7.30 14.00 10.73
N TYR A 49 6.17 13.31 10.52
CA TYR A 49 5.89 12.60 9.28
C TYR A 49 5.07 13.45 8.28
N GLY A 50 4.91 14.75 8.53
CA GLY A 50 4.05 15.62 7.71
C GLY A 50 4.45 15.66 6.24
N TRP A 51 5.71 15.36 5.93
CA TRP A 51 6.25 15.27 4.58
C TRP A 51 5.52 14.24 3.69
N VAL A 52 4.87 13.21 4.26
CA VAL A 52 4.15 12.18 3.49
C VAL A 52 2.85 12.71 2.88
N ASN A 53 2.24 13.74 3.48
CA ASN A 53 0.96 14.32 3.05
C ASN A 53 1.05 14.93 1.64
N GLU A 54 2.26 15.27 1.20
CA GLU A 54 2.53 15.97 -0.06
C GLU A 54 3.07 15.02 -1.14
N ARG A 55 3.07 13.69 -0.91
CA ARG A 55 3.65 12.70 -1.82
C ARG A 55 2.60 11.93 -2.61
N GLN A 56 2.90 11.68 -3.87
CA GLN A 56 2.24 10.67 -4.67
C GLN A 56 3.12 9.42 -4.69
N ILE A 57 2.50 8.24 -4.52
CA ILE A 57 3.22 6.97 -4.42
C ILE A 57 2.64 5.98 -5.42
N TRP A 58 3.52 5.33 -6.17
CA TRP A 58 3.18 4.15 -6.96
C TRP A 58 3.58 2.89 -6.18
N GLY A 59 2.61 2.03 -5.88
CA GLY A 59 2.79 0.76 -5.20
C GLY A 59 2.80 -0.41 -6.17
N VAL A 60 3.79 -1.29 -6.07
CA VAL A 60 3.80 -2.59 -6.76
C VAL A 60 4.07 -3.69 -5.76
N GLY A 61 3.46 -4.85 -5.93
CA GLY A 61 3.63 -5.92 -4.96
C GLY A 61 2.98 -7.23 -5.34
N THR A 62 2.98 -8.14 -4.38
CA THR A 62 2.35 -9.45 -4.50
C THR A 62 1.54 -9.76 -3.25
N ALA A 63 0.41 -10.44 -3.42
CA ALA A 63 -0.36 -11.03 -2.32
C ALA A 63 -0.37 -12.56 -2.43
N SER A 64 0.04 -13.25 -1.37
CA SER A 64 -0.07 -14.70 -1.27
C SER A 64 -1.45 -15.06 -0.70
N LEU A 65 -2.29 -15.70 -1.52
CA LEU A 65 -3.61 -16.19 -1.09
C LEU A 65 -3.50 -17.37 -0.12
N ALA A 66 -2.40 -18.12 -0.17
CA ALA A 66 -2.15 -19.24 0.74
C ALA A 66 -1.83 -18.78 2.17
N THR A 67 -1.17 -17.63 2.32
CA THR A 67 -0.72 -17.13 3.63
C THR A 67 -1.49 -15.89 4.11
N GLY A 68 -2.26 -15.25 3.23
CA GLY A 68 -2.93 -13.99 3.50
C GLY A 68 -1.99 -12.79 3.65
N LYS A 69 -0.73 -12.91 3.17
CA LYS A 69 0.28 -11.84 3.30
C LYS A 69 0.47 -11.07 2.01
N VAL A 70 0.76 -9.78 2.15
CA VAL A 70 1.13 -8.88 1.05
C VAL A 70 2.56 -8.41 1.25
N LEU A 71 3.35 -8.40 0.17
CA LEU A 71 4.64 -7.73 0.10
C LEU A 71 4.58 -6.69 -1.02
N ALA A 72 4.87 -5.42 -0.71
CA ALA A 72 4.80 -4.34 -1.66
C ALA A 72 5.95 -3.34 -1.47
N GLU A 73 6.30 -2.67 -2.56
CA GLU A 73 7.26 -1.57 -2.63
C GLU A 73 6.53 -0.31 -3.08
N GLY A 74 6.85 0.84 -2.46
CA GLY A 74 6.30 2.14 -2.81
C GLY A 74 7.37 3.05 -3.40
N PHE A 75 7.07 3.65 -4.56
CA PHE A 75 7.94 4.57 -5.27
C PHE A 75 7.35 5.98 -5.20
N MET A 76 8.06 6.90 -4.56
CA MET A 76 7.63 8.28 -4.36
C MET A 76 8.07 9.17 -5.53
N GLN A 77 7.17 10.04 -5.99
CA GLN A 77 7.45 11.10 -6.98
C GLN A 77 7.57 12.48 -6.33
#